data_AF-A0A7Y5I075-F1
#
_entry.id   AF-A0A7Y5I075-F1
#
_cell.length_a   1.000
_cell.length_b   1.000
_cell.length_c   1.000
_cell.angle_alpha   90.00
_cell.angle_beta   90.00
_cell.angle_gamma   90.00
#
_symmetry.space_group_name_H-M   'P 1'
#
loop_
_entity.id
_entity.type
_entity.pdbx_description
1 polymer ?
#
loop_
_entity_poly.entity_id
_entity_poly.type
_entity_poly.pdbx_seq_one_letter_code
_entity_poly.pdbx_strand_id
1 'polypeptide(L)'
;MTRILACGAFLKNSACLLDTATPQAPRWSRVHGDLSDPAACAALEQSVQDLLAQAGGPVDAVAHDLHPDFFSTRLALRVAGERSIPSIAVQHHHAHAAAVLAEHGLHGPVIALTLDGVGLGRDGTAWGGEL
;
A
#
# COMPACT_ATOMS: atom_id res chain seq x y z
N MET A 1 -11.18 -2.09 15.74
CA MET A 1 -9.73 -2.18 15.94
C MET A 1 -9.22 -3.08 14.83
N THR A 2 -8.33 -2.55 14.00
CA THR A 2 -7.98 -3.13 12.69
C THR A 2 -6.49 -2.92 12.43
N ARG A 3 -5.81 -3.98 12.00
CA ARG A 3 -4.41 -4.01 11.54
C ARG A 3 -4.36 -4.24 10.05
N ILE A 4 -3.76 -3.31 9.32
CA ILE A 4 -3.67 -3.34 7.87
C ILE A 4 -2.21 -3.29 7.45
N LEU A 5 -1.77 -4.28 6.69
CA LEU A 5 -0.50 -4.25 5.98
C LEU A 5 -0.73 -3.63 4.60
N ALA A 6 0.08 -2.67 4.17
CA ALA A 6 0.04 -2.10 2.82
C ALA A 6 1.36 -2.37 2.10
N CYS A 7 1.31 -2.91 0.87
CA CYS A 7 2.50 -3.27 0.11
C CYS A 7 3.00 -2.17 -0.85
N GLY A 8 2.25 -1.08 -1.01
CA GLY A 8 2.64 0.08 -1.82
C GLY A 8 2.61 -0.14 -3.34
N ALA A 9 3.15 0.84 -4.08
CA ALA A 9 3.16 0.91 -5.53
C ALA A 9 4.41 0.26 -6.16
N PHE A 10 4.65 0.45 -7.46
CA PHE A 10 5.80 -0.12 -8.17
C PHE A 10 7.10 0.67 -8.00
N LEU A 11 7.05 1.98 -8.19
CA LEU A 11 8.21 2.86 -8.13
C LEU A 11 8.38 3.45 -6.74
N LYS A 12 9.64 3.66 -6.33
CA LYS A 12 10.01 4.22 -5.02
C LYS A 12 9.26 3.52 -3.87
N ASN A 13 9.11 2.20 -3.99
CA ASN A 13 8.21 1.41 -3.16
C ASN A 13 8.61 1.46 -1.67
N SER A 14 7.59 1.53 -0.81
CA SER A 14 7.66 1.24 0.62
C SER A 14 6.40 0.49 1.06
N ALA A 15 6.54 -0.37 2.07
CA ALA A 15 5.44 -1.05 2.74
C ALA A 15 5.15 -0.39 4.09
N CYS A 16 3.95 -0.59 4.60
CA CYS A 16 3.51 -0.01 5.87
C CYS A 16 2.62 -0.97 6.65
N LEU A 17 2.74 -0.99 7.97
CA LEU A 17 1.76 -1.60 8.87
C LEU A 17 1.09 -0.51 9.71
N LEU A 18 -0.24 -0.45 9.62
CA LEU A 18 -1.07 0.40 10.48
C LEU A 18 -1.83 -0.47 11.47
N ASP A 19 -1.73 -0.14 12.76
CA ASP A 19 -2.55 -0.73 13.83
C ASP A 19 -3.43 0.37 14.44
N THR A 20 -4.75 0.26 14.29
CA THR A 20 -5.71 1.22 14.85
C THR A 20 -6.12 0.90 16.29
N ALA A 21 -5.71 -0.26 16.84
CA ALA A 21 -5.93 -0.62 18.24
C ALA A 21 -5.02 0.19 19.17
N THR A 22 -3.80 0.47 18.73
CA THR A 22 -2.82 1.30 19.42
C THR A 22 -2.53 2.51 18.54
N PRO A 23 -3.14 3.69 18.78
CA PRO A 23 -2.91 4.88 17.98
C PRO A 23 -1.46 5.36 18.15
N GLN A 24 -0.59 4.79 17.33
CA GLN A 24 0.82 5.10 17.16
C GLN A 24 1.04 5.42 15.68
N ALA A 25 2.17 6.05 15.38
CA ALA A 25 2.54 6.30 13.99
C ALA A 25 2.56 4.99 13.18
N PRO A 26 2.15 5.02 11.89
CA PRO A 26 2.29 3.88 11.01
C PRO A 26 3.74 3.39 10.98
N ARG A 27 3.94 2.08 10.97
CA ARG A 27 5.27 1.47 10.88
C ARG A 27 5.64 1.28 9.43
N TRP A 28 6.61 2.06 8.96
CA TRP A 28 7.09 1.99 7.58
C TRP A 28 8.27 1.04 7.44
N SER A 29 8.36 0.36 6.30
CA SER A 29 9.59 -0.28 5.86
C SER A 29 10.61 0.76 5.41
N ARG A 30 11.82 0.31 5.08
CA ARG A 30 12.75 1.08 4.24
C ARG A 30 12.16 1.31 2.85
N VAL A 31 12.75 2.25 2.11
CA VAL A 31 12.50 2.40 0.66
C VAL A 31 13.21 1.29 -0.09
N HIS A 32 12.50 0.64 -1.02
CA HIS A 32 13.01 -0.48 -1.81
C HIS A 32 13.48 -0.05 -3.21
N GLY A 33 13.00 1.10 -3.71
CA GLY A 33 13.32 1.58 -5.06
C GLY A 33 12.31 1.11 -6.10
N ASP A 34 12.79 0.69 -7.26
CA ASP A 34 11.98 0.21 -8.39
C ASP A 34 11.83 -1.31 -8.35
N LEU A 35 10.59 -1.80 -8.29
CA LEU A 35 10.29 -3.23 -8.27
C LEU A 35 10.47 -3.93 -9.63
N SER A 36 11.04 -3.27 -10.65
CA SER A 36 11.64 -3.96 -11.80
C SER A 36 12.95 -4.66 -11.43
N ASP A 37 13.63 -4.23 -10.36
CA ASP A 37 14.86 -4.83 -9.85
C ASP A 37 14.52 -6.05 -8.94
N PRO A 38 15.03 -7.26 -9.25
CA PRO A 38 14.86 -8.42 -8.39
C PRO A 38 15.37 -8.22 -6.96
N ALA A 39 16.43 -7.43 -6.75
CA ALA A 39 16.94 -7.13 -5.42
C ALA A 39 15.95 -6.27 -4.62
N ALA A 40 15.27 -5.32 -5.27
CA ALA A 40 14.21 -4.53 -4.67
C ALA A 40 12.98 -5.39 -4.34
N CYS A 41 12.63 -6.34 -5.21
CA CYS A 41 11.56 -7.32 -4.96
C CYS A 41 11.83 -8.16 -3.69
N ALA A 42 13.02 -8.74 -3.58
CA ALA A 42 13.43 -9.53 -2.42
C ALA A 42 13.48 -8.66 -1.14
N ALA A 43 13.93 -7.42 -1.26
CA ALA A 43 13.95 -6.45 -0.17
C ALA A 43 12.55 -6.12 0.36
N LEU A 44 11.57 -5.93 -0.54
CA LEU A 44 10.18 -5.70 -0.16
C LEU A 44 9.59 -6.95 0.52
N GLU A 45 9.82 -8.13 -0.04
CA GLU A 45 9.33 -9.38 0.55
C GLU A 45 9.85 -9.58 1.98
N GLN A 46 11.14 -9.35 2.22
CA GLN A 46 11.71 -9.39 3.57
C GLN A 46 11.06 -8.35 4.49
N SER A 47 10.91 -7.11 4.03
CA SER A 47 10.30 -6.05 4.84
C SER A 47 8.84 -6.35 5.19
N VAL A 48 8.09 -6.99 4.30
CA VAL A 48 6.73 -7.46 4.59
C VAL A 48 6.73 -8.53 5.68
N GLN A 49 7.66 -9.49 5.64
CA GLN A 49 7.79 -10.48 6.70
C GLN A 49 8.17 -9.85 8.05
N ASP A 50 9.09 -8.89 8.04
CA ASP A 50 9.50 -8.17 9.24
C ASP A 50 8.34 -7.38 9.86
N LEU A 51 7.55 -6.67 9.04
CA LEU A 51 6.35 -5.94 9.48
C LEU A 51 5.30 -6.90 10.06
N LEU A 52 5.08 -8.05 9.43
CA LEU A 52 4.17 -9.08 9.94
C LEU A 52 4.61 -9.63 11.28
N ALA A 53 5.91 -9.88 11.47
CA ALA A 53 6.47 -10.34 12.75
C ALA A 53 6.32 -9.29 13.85
N GLN A 54 6.39 -8.01 13.50
CA GLN A 54 6.26 -6.88 14.43
C GLN A 54 4.80 -6.50 14.74
N ALA A 55 3.81 -7.09 14.06
CA ALA A 55 2.41 -6.70 14.19
C ALA A 55 1.82 -6.97 15.59
N GLY A 56 2.47 -7.81 16.41
CA GLY A 56 2.02 -8.14 17.77
C GLY A 56 0.68 -8.88 17.83
N GLY A 57 0.14 -9.30 16.69
CA GLY A 57 -1.16 -9.95 16.53
C GLY A 57 -1.49 -10.23 15.06
N PRO A 58 -2.64 -10.84 14.77
CA PRO A 58 -3.08 -11.08 13.41
C PRO A 58 -3.33 -9.75 12.67
N VAL A 59 -2.97 -9.72 11.39
CA VAL A 59 -3.33 -8.65 10.44
C VAL A 59 -4.70 -8.98 9.87
N ASP A 60 -5.56 -7.97 9.75
CA ASP A 60 -6.95 -8.14 9.36
C ASP A 60 -7.16 -8.01 7.84
N ALA A 61 -6.28 -7.30 7.13
CA ALA A 61 -6.28 -7.22 5.67
C ALA A 61 -4.93 -6.78 5.10
N VAL A 62 -4.73 -7.00 3.80
CA VAL A 62 -3.58 -6.47 3.05
C VAL A 62 -4.04 -5.52 1.96
N ALA A 63 -3.58 -4.27 2.00
CA ALA A 63 -3.81 -3.26 0.98
C ALA A 63 -2.69 -3.26 -0.08
N HIS A 64 -3.05 -2.99 -1.33
CA HIS A 64 -2.11 -2.88 -2.45
C HIS A 64 -2.62 -1.93 -3.52
N ASP A 65 -1.75 -1.55 -4.45
CA ASP A 65 -2.14 -0.77 -5.62
C ASP A 65 -3.16 -1.52 -6.47
N LEU A 66 -4.06 -0.78 -7.15
CA LEU A 66 -5.02 -1.35 -8.07
C LEU A 66 -4.36 -2.09 -9.25
N HIS A 67 -3.13 -1.72 -9.63
CA HIS A 67 -2.44 -2.34 -10.76
C HIS A 67 -2.14 -3.83 -10.49
N PRO A 68 -2.73 -4.78 -11.26
CA PRO A 68 -2.59 -6.22 -10.98
C PRO A 68 -1.19 -6.75 -11.24
N ASP A 69 -0.47 -6.16 -12.20
CA ASP A 69 0.86 -6.63 -12.60
C ASP A 69 2.02 -6.10 -11.75
N PHE A 70 1.76 -5.29 -10.73
CA PHE A 70 2.83 -4.87 -9.83
C PHE A 70 3.30 -6.05 -8.97
N PHE A 71 4.62 -6.14 -8.75
CA PHE A 71 5.17 -7.15 -7.85
C PHE A 71 4.58 -6.99 -6.43
N SER A 72 4.42 -5.74 -5.95
CA SER A 72 3.79 -5.45 -4.66
C SER A 72 2.36 -5.97 -4.58
N THR A 73 1.56 -5.83 -5.63
CA THR A 73 0.20 -6.38 -5.72
C THR A 73 0.20 -7.90 -5.65
N ARG A 74 1.03 -8.58 -6.45
CA ARG A 74 1.12 -10.05 -6.40
C ARG A 74 1.61 -10.56 -5.03
N LEU A 75 2.56 -9.87 -4.41
CA LEU A 75 3.01 -10.18 -3.06
C LEU A 75 1.86 -10.03 -2.05
N ALA A 76 1.11 -8.93 -2.12
CA ALA A 76 -0.04 -8.70 -1.24
C ALA A 76 -1.11 -9.80 -1.37
N LEU A 77 -1.45 -10.20 -2.60
CA LEU A 77 -2.42 -11.25 -2.87
C LEU A 77 -1.96 -12.61 -2.32
N ARG A 78 -0.67 -12.93 -2.45
CA ARG A 78 -0.08 -14.14 -1.87
C ARG A 78 -0.16 -14.13 -0.34
N VAL A 79 0.26 -13.05 0.30
CA VAL A 79 0.20 -12.90 1.77
C VAL A 79 -1.25 -13.00 2.26
N ALA A 80 -2.19 -12.37 1.55
CA ALA A 80 -3.62 -12.45 1.85
C ALA A 80 -4.14 -13.89 1.75
N GLY A 81 -3.79 -14.63 0.70
CA GLY A 81 -4.15 -16.03 0.51
C GLY A 81 -3.55 -16.96 1.57
N GLU A 82 -2.25 -16.85 1.85
CA GLU A 82 -1.55 -17.65 2.87
C GLU A 82 -2.15 -17.48 4.28
N ARG A 83 -2.65 -16.27 4.58
CA ARG A 83 -3.24 -15.94 5.87
C ARG A 83 -4.76 -16.03 5.90
N SER A 84 -5.40 -16.33 4.77
CA SER A 84 -6.87 -16.33 4.63
C SER A 84 -7.53 -15.02 5.08
N ILE A 85 -6.94 -13.89 4.70
CA ILE A 85 -7.42 -12.54 5.01
C ILE A 85 -7.76 -11.79 3.71
N PRO A 86 -8.67 -10.79 3.75
CA PRO A 86 -9.00 -9.99 2.57
C PRO A 86 -7.81 -9.20 2.03
N SER A 87 -7.78 -9.05 0.71
CA SER A 87 -6.95 -8.08 0.00
C SER A 87 -7.78 -6.88 -0.44
N ILE A 88 -7.21 -5.69 -0.36
CA ILE A 88 -7.88 -4.42 -0.66
C ILE A 88 -7.08 -3.69 -1.73
N ALA A 89 -7.59 -3.69 -2.96
CA ALA A 89 -7.04 -2.89 -4.04
C ALA A 89 -7.40 -1.41 -3.84
N VAL A 90 -6.39 -0.53 -3.88
CA VAL A 90 -6.53 0.91 -3.72
C VAL A 90 -6.02 1.59 -4.99
N GLN A 91 -6.86 2.44 -5.58
CA GLN A 91 -6.47 3.19 -6.78
C GLN A 91 -5.34 4.17 -6.44
N HIS A 92 -4.37 4.30 -7.35
CA HIS A 92 -3.10 5.01 -7.13
C HIS A 92 -3.28 6.49 -6.75
N HIS A 93 -4.01 7.27 -7.54
CA HIS A 93 -4.33 8.68 -7.26
C HIS A 93 -5.12 8.86 -5.97
N HIS A 94 -6.07 7.96 -5.69
CA HIS A 94 -6.80 7.93 -4.43
C HIS A 94 -5.86 7.70 -3.23
N ALA A 95 -4.87 6.82 -3.36
CA ALA A 95 -3.87 6.60 -2.33
C ALA A 95 -3.00 7.87 -2.10
N HIS A 96 -2.63 8.59 -3.17
CA HIS A 96 -1.95 9.88 -3.05
C HIS A 96 -2.77 10.91 -2.27
N ALA A 97 -4.04 11.10 -2.63
CA ALA A 97 -4.93 12.00 -1.91
C ALA A 97 -5.13 11.57 -0.44
N ALA A 98 -5.37 10.28 -0.21
CA ALA A 98 -5.59 9.73 1.12
C ALA A 98 -4.37 9.87 2.03
N ALA A 99 -3.14 9.78 1.50
CA ALA A 99 -1.92 10.00 2.26
C ALA A 99 -1.84 11.42 2.82
N VAL A 100 -2.20 12.44 2.02
CA VAL A 100 -2.25 13.85 2.47
C VAL A 100 -3.31 14.04 3.56
N LEU A 101 -4.50 13.45 3.37
CA LEU A 101 -5.56 13.52 4.39
C LEU A 101 -5.11 12.89 5.70
N ALA A 102 -4.46 11.72 5.63
CA ALA A 102 -3.93 11.03 6.80
C ALA A 102 -2.86 11.85 7.52
N GLU A 103 -1.93 12.48 6.80
CA GLU A 103 -0.89 13.35 7.36
C GLU A 103 -1.47 14.55 8.12
N HIS A 104 -2.54 15.16 7.58
CA HIS A 104 -3.19 16.33 8.18
C HIS A 104 -4.32 15.99 9.16
N GLY A 105 -4.59 14.70 9.42
CA GLY A 105 -5.69 14.27 10.29
C GLY A 105 -7.07 14.70 9.78
N LEU A 106 -7.21 14.85 8.46
CA LEU A 106 -8.47 15.24 7.82
C LEU A 106 -9.36 14.01 7.60
N HIS A 107 -10.64 14.18 7.89
CA HIS A 107 -11.65 13.14 7.74
C HIS A 107 -12.82 13.65 6.91
N GLY A 108 -13.40 12.76 6.09
CA GLY A 108 -14.56 13.06 5.26
C GLY A 108 -14.21 13.34 3.79
N PRO A 109 -15.22 13.67 2.96
CA PRO A 109 -15.03 13.92 1.54
C PRO A 109 -14.20 15.18 1.28
N VAL A 110 -13.32 15.11 0.27
CA VAL A 110 -12.50 16.22 -0.21
C VAL A 110 -12.48 16.23 -1.73
N ILE A 111 -12.08 17.36 -2.31
CA ILE A 111 -11.65 17.44 -3.71
C ILE A 111 -10.12 17.40 -3.69
N ALA A 112 -9.51 16.56 -4.53
CA ALA A 112 -8.06 16.37 -4.53
C ALA A 112 -7.54 16.38 -5.97
N LEU A 113 -6.65 17.33 -6.28
CA LEU A 113 -5.88 17.31 -7.52
C LEU A 113 -4.68 16.39 -7.35
N THR A 114 -4.59 15.35 -8.17
CA THR A 114 -3.54 14.33 -8.11
C THR A 114 -2.76 14.32 -9.42
N LEU A 115 -1.49 14.70 -9.35
CA LEU A 115 -0.60 14.83 -10.51
C LEU A 115 0.61 13.91 -10.31
N ASP A 116 0.79 12.95 -11.20
CA ASP A 116 1.90 12.00 -11.16
C ASP A 116 2.39 11.62 -12.58
N GLY A 117 3.10 10.51 -12.70
CA GLY A 117 3.51 9.97 -13.99
C GLY A 117 2.39 9.13 -14.63
N VAL A 118 2.15 7.96 -14.04
CA VAL A 118 1.13 7.00 -14.48
C VAL A 118 0.62 6.21 -13.27
N GLY A 119 -0.69 6.16 -13.11
CA GLY A 119 -1.41 5.22 -12.23
C GLY A 119 -2.54 4.52 -12.98
N LEU A 120 -2.86 3.27 -12.63
CA LEU A 120 -3.99 2.57 -13.26
C LEU A 120 -5.32 3.20 -12.80
N GLY A 121 -6.09 3.68 -13.76
CA GLY A 121 -7.45 4.16 -13.58
C GLY A 121 -8.44 3.03 -13.32
N ARG A 122 -9.58 3.35 -12.70
CA ARG A 122 -10.65 2.37 -12.44
C ARG A 122 -11.33 1.86 -13.71
N ASP A 123 -11.18 2.59 -14.81
CA ASP A 123 -11.63 2.24 -16.15
C ASP A 123 -10.59 1.42 -16.94
N GLY A 124 -9.45 1.08 -16.30
CA GLY A 124 -8.36 0.33 -16.91
C GLY A 124 -7.42 1.19 -17.76
N THR A 125 -7.60 2.52 -17.78
CA THR A 125 -6.74 3.43 -18.54
C THR A 125 -5.58 3.97 -17.69
N ALA A 126 -4.59 4.60 -18.33
CA ALA A 126 -3.51 5.29 -17.63
C ALA A 126 -3.98 6.69 -17.20
N TRP A 127 -3.97 6.95 -15.90
CA TRP A 127 -4.24 8.25 -15.29
C TRP A 127 -2.94 8.96 -14.91
N GLY A 128 -2.98 10.29 -14.80
CA GLY A 128 -1.78 11.11 -14.57
C GLY A 128 -2.02 12.51 -14.02
N GLY A 129 -3.29 12.96 -14.03
CA GLY A 129 -3.65 14.35 -13.72
C GLY A 129 -5.13 14.52 -13.42
N GLU A 130 -5.60 13.85 -12.37
CA GLU A 130 -7.03 13.72 -12.06
C GLU A 130 -7.47 14.66 -10.92
N LEU A 131 -8.74 15.08 -10.96
CA LEU A 131 -9.40 15.93 -9.95
C LEU A 131 -10.63 15.24 -9.34
#